data_AF-A0A4Y2J7S5-F1
#
_entry.id   AF-A0A4Y2J7S5-F1
#
_cell.length_a   1.000
_cell.length_b   1.000
_cell.length_c   1.000
_cell.angle_alpha   90.00
_cell.angle_beta   90.00
_cell.angle_gamma   90.00
#
_symmetry.space_group_name_H-M   'P 1'
#
loop_
_entity.id
_entity.type
_entity.pdbx_description
1 polymer ?
#
loop_
_entity_poly.entity_id
_entity_poly.type
_entity_poly.pdbx_seq_one_letter_code
_entity_poly.pdbx_strand_id
1 'polypeptide(L)'
;MAKRKRCILLFIDNCNAHSNFPALKNITVKFLPPNTTSKLQPLNQGIIRSFKFDYRAQIVRKLLDSIGEGKPCAPINILQSMRMADYARRNVTETTIKNCFIKAGFSENKTSSETEEVDSIKHSIGEGEINPEQWSLIQKDCNTNISFEDFLDVENQLQTCDTMTDKEIVANINAEISIEENEE
;
A
#
# COMPACT_ATOMS: atom_id res chain seq x y z
N MET A 1 -24.96 0.81 7.95
CA MET A 1 -25.12 0.76 6.48
C MET A 1 -26.57 0.49 6.08
N ALA A 2 -27.16 -0.65 6.48
CA ALA A 2 -28.58 -0.96 6.26
C ALA A 2 -29.55 0.13 6.80
N LYS A 3 -29.35 0.61 8.04
CA LYS A 3 -30.17 1.68 8.65
C LYS A 3 -30.11 3.02 7.91
N ARG A 4 -29.08 3.26 7.09
CA ARG A 4 -28.91 4.47 6.27
C ARG A 4 -29.21 4.23 4.78
N LYS A 5 -29.76 3.06 4.42
CA LYS A 5 -30.04 2.63 3.03
C LYS A 5 -28.85 2.81 2.06
N ARG A 6 -27.61 2.68 2.56
CA ARG A 6 -26.41 2.75 1.73
C ARG A 6 -26.06 1.36 1.20
N CYS A 7 -25.93 1.24 -0.12
CA CYS A 7 -25.36 0.06 -0.77
C CYS A 7 -23.86 0.29 -0.98
N ILE A 8 -23.05 -0.71 -0.63
CA ILE A 8 -21.59 -0.67 -0.77
C ILE A 8 -21.18 -1.62 -1.87
N LEU A 9 -20.26 -1.18 -2.72
CA LEU A 9 -19.53 -2.04 -3.63
C LEU A 9 -18.14 -2.29 -3.03
N LEU A 10 -17.80 -3.55 -2.78
CA LEU A 10 -16.49 -3.97 -2.26
C LEU A 10 -15.70 -4.63 -3.39
N PHE A 11 -14.60 -4.02 -3.79
CA PHE A 11 -13.64 -4.61 -4.72
C PHE A 11 -12.58 -5.41 -3.96
N ILE A 12 -12.27 -6.60 -4.45
CA ILE A 12 -11.32 -7.50 -3.83
C ILE A 12 -10.49 -8.26 -4.88
N ASP A 13 -9.26 -8.61 -4.55
CA ASP A 13 -8.38 -9.43 -5.38
C ASP A 13 -8.78 -10.92 -5.35
N ASN A 14 -8.33 -11.67 -6.36
CA ASN A 14 -8.60 -13.10 -6.53
C ASN A 14 -7.73 -14.00 -5.64
N CYS A 15 -7.56 -13.63 -4.37
CA CYS A 15 -6.88 -14.50 -3.40
C CYS A 15 -7.79 -15.70 -3.07
N ASN A 16 -7.21 -16.91 -2.99
CA ASN A 16 -7.96 -18.13 -2.62
C ASN A 16 -8.67 -18.02 -1.26
N ALA A 17 -8.15 -17.20 -0.34
CA ALA A 17 -8.78 -16.91 0.95
C ALA A 17 -10.12 -16.16 0.81
N HIS A 18 -10.39 -15.54 -0.35
CA HIS A 18 -11.58 -14.74 -0.63
C HIS A 18 -12.69 -15.53 -1.34
N SER A 19 -12.56 -16.86 -1.43
CA SER A 19 -13.50 -17.73 -2.15
C SER A 19 -14.90 -17.80 -1.53
N ASN A 20 -15.06 -17.52 -0.23
CA ASN A 20 -16.31 -17.75 0.49
C ASN A 20 -16.77 -16.52 1.29
N PHE A 21 -17.66 -15.72 0.69
CA PHE A 21 -18.38 -14.66 1.40
C PHE A 21 -19.74 -15.14 1.90
N PRO A 22 -20.11 -14.89 3.16
CA PRO A 22 -21.49 -15.09 3.60
C PRO A 22 -22.42 -14.14 2.83
N ALA A 23 -23.71 -14.44 2.76
CA ALA A 23 -24.69 -13.54 2.16
C ALA A 23 -24.73 -12.19 2.91
N LEU A 24 -24.12 -11.15 2.34
CA LEU A 24 -24.06 -9.82 2.93
C LEU A 24 -25.29 -8.99 2.56
N LYS A 25 -25.90 -8.33 3.54
CA LYS A 25 -26.98 -7.36 3.30
C LYS A 25 -26.38 -6.00 2.94
N ASN A 26 -26.79 -5.44 1.80
CA ASN A 26 -26.38 -4.12 1.30
C ASN A 26 -24.89 -3.98 0.92
N ILE A 27 -24.17 -5.10 0.72
CA ILE A 27 -22.81 -5.10 0.20
C ILE A 27 -22.77 -6.03 -1.01
N THR A 28 -22.38 -5.48 -2.15
CA THR A 28 -22.07 -6.25 -3.35
C THR A 28 -20.56 -6.42 -3.40
N VAL A 29 -20.08 -7.67 -3.44
CA VAL A 29 -18.66 -7.96 -3.62
C VAL A 29 -18.39 -8.15 -5.12
N LYS A 30 -17.32 -7.53 -5.62
CA LYS A 30 -16.82 -7.69 -6.98
C LYS A 30 -15.35 -8.03 -6.93
N PHE A 31 -14.98 -9.09 -7.62
CA PHE A 31 -13.59 -9.46 -7.79
C PHE A 31 -12.97 -8.61 -8.90
N LEU A 32 -11.72 -8.20 -8.68
CA LEU A 32 -10.90 -7.60 -9.72
C LEU A 32 -10.56 -8.68 -10.77
N PRO A 33 -10.34 -8.30 -12.05
CA PRO A 33 -9.88 -9.26 -13.04
C PRO A 33 -8.56 -9.93 -12.60
N PRO A 34 -8.34 -11.20 -12.93
CA PRO A 34 -7.11 -11.90 -12.59
C PRO A 34 -5.86 -11.12 -13.05
N ASN A 35 -4.78 -11.18 -12.27
CA ASN A 35 -3.48 -10.58 -12.61
C ASN A 35 -3.49 -9.04 -12.82
N THR A 36 -4.54 -8.33 -12.41
CA THR A 36 -4.63 -6.86 -12.54
C THR A 36 -4.35 -6.10 -11.25
N THR A 37 -4.00 -6.80 -10.18
CA THR A 37 -3.87 -6.31 -8.80
C THR A 37 -2.94 -5.09 -8.69
N SER A 38 -1.81 -5.05 -9.39
CA SER A 38 -0.89 -3.90 -9.36
C SER A 38 -1.46 -2.64 -10.02
N LYS A 39 -2.32 -2.78 -11.03
CA LYS A 39 -2.87 -1.66 -11.81
C LYS A 39 -4.23 -1.20 -11.27
N LEU A 40 -5.14 -2.13 -10.99
CA LEU A 40 -6.52 -1.81 -10.64
C LEU A 40 -6.79 -1.74 -9.14
N GLN A 41 -5.88 -2.22 -8.28
CA GLN A 41 -6.12 -2.16 -6.83
C GLN A 41 -5.64 -0.82 -6.26
N PRO A 42 -6.52 0.03 -5.70
CA PRO A 42 -6.12 1.32 -5.14
C PRO A 42 -5.10 1.19 -4.01
N LEU A 43 -5.11 0.08 -3.27
CA LEU A 43 -4.12 -0.19 -2.23
C LEU A 43 -2.68 -0.19 -2.78
N ASN A 44 -2.47 -0.72 -3.99
CA ASN A 44 -1.18 -0.77 -4.66
C ASN A 44 -0.83 0.53 -5.40
N GLN A 45 -1.79 1.45 -5.56
CA GLN A 45 -1.58 2.74 -6.24
C GLN A 45 -0.94 3.83 -5.36
N GLY A 46 -0.51 3.47 -4.14
CA GLY A 46 0.22 4.37 -3.24
C GLY A 46 -0.26 4.35 -1.79
N ILE A 47 -1.43 3.77 -1.48
CA ILE A 47 -1.94 3.69 -0.10
C ILE A 47 -1.00 2.84 0.77
N ILE A 48 -0.61 1.64 0.31
CA ILE A 48 0.33 0.78 1.04
C ILE A 48 1.69 1.47 1.17
N ARG A 49 2.17 2.14 0.11
CA ARG A 49 3.44 2.89 0.14
C ARG A 49 3.41 3.99 1.21
N SER A 50 2.36 4.80 1.23
CA SER A 50 2.17 5.86 2.23
C SER A 50 2.12 5.31 3.66
N PHE A 51 1.38 4.22 3.88
CA PHE A 51 1.35 3.55 5.18
C PHE A 51 2.74 3.07 5.62
N LYS A 52 3.47 2.38 4.74
CA LYS A 52 4.81 1.85 5.05
C LYS A 52 5.80 2.98 5.35
N PHE A 53 5.72 4.08 4.61
CA PHE A 53 6.52 5.28 4.83
C PHE A 53 6.34 5.80 6.27
N ASP A 54 5.10 6.08 6.67
CA ASP A 54 4.82 6.62 8.00
C ASP A 54 5.18 5.65 9.13
N TYR A 55 5.01 4.35 8.90
CA TYR A 55 5.42 3.31 9.85
C TYR A 55 6.94 3.30 10.04
N ARG A 56 7.72 3.31 8.95
CA ARG A 56 9.18 3.35 9.00
C ARG A 56 9.70 4.64 9.60
N ALA A 57 9.06 5.77 9.32
CA ALA A 57 9.41 7.04 9.94
C ALA A 57 9.31 6.97 11.48
N GLN A 58 8.33 6.23 12.03
CA GLN A 58 8.25 6.00 13.48
C GLN A 58 9.40 5.14 14.03
N ILE A 59 9.86 4.13 13.28
CA ILE A 59 11.04 3.34 13.64
C ILE A 59 12.27 4.24 13.72
N VAL A 60 12.43 5.09 12.73
CA VAL A 60 13.56 6.01 12.63
C VAL A 60 13.53 7.05 13.76
N ARG A 61 12.37 7.62 14.10
CA ARG A 61 12.24 8.53 15.26
C ARG A 61 12.67 7.86 16.56
N LYS A 62 12.22 6.62 16.80
CA LYS A 62 12.64 5.85 17.99
C LYS A 62 14.15 5.63 18.03
N LEU A 63 14.78 5.40 16.88
CA LEU A 63 16.23 5.26 16.78
C LEU A 63 16.94 6.59 17.10
N LEU A 64 16.45 7.70 16.56
CA LEU A 64 16.98 9.05 16.86
C LEU A 64 16.86 9.39 18.35
N ASP A 65 15.73 9.07 18.98
CA ASP A 65 15.53 9.28 20.41
C ASP A 65 16.57 8.49 21.22
N SER A 66 16.86 7.25 20.81
CA SER A 66 17.86 6.40 21.49
C SER A 66 19.28 6.96 21.34
N ILE A 67 19.63 7.43 20.14
CA ILE A 67 20.92 8.11 19.86
C ILE A 67 21.04 9.38 20.72
N GLY A 68 19.98 10.19 20.79
CA GLY A 68 19.94 11.42 21.59
C GLY A 68 20.10 11.17 23.09
N GLU A 69 19.58 10.04 23.58
CA GLU A 69 19.76 9.58 24.96
C GLU A 69 21.12 8.89 25.22
N GLY A 70 21.91 8.62 24.18
CA GLY A 70 23.16 7.87 24.29
C GLY A 70 22.96 6.41 24.71
N LYS A 71 21.80 5.82 24.39
CA LYS A 71 21.43 4.45 24.78
C LYS A 71 21.23 3.57 23.55
N PRO A 72 21.48 2.26 23.66
CA PRO A 72 21.09 1.31 22.62
C PRO A 72 19.58 1.38 22.35
N CYS A 73 19.19 1.34 21.07
CA CYS A 73 17.78 1.30 20.70
C CYS A 73 17.14 -0.01 21.17
N ALA A 74 16.17 0.10 22.08
CA ALA A 74 15.45 -1.05 22.58
C ALA A 74 14.61 -1.70 21.46
N PRO A 75 14.51 -3.05 21.42
CA PRO A 75 13.68 -3.75 20.45
C PRO A 75 12.23 -3.23 20.45
N ILE A 76 11.64 -3.13 19.26
CA ILE A 76 10.23 -2.76 19.12
C ILE A 76 9.38 -3.96 19.52
N ASN A 77 8.56 -3.79 20.56
CA ASN A 77 7.61 -4.81 20.97
C ASN A 77 6.26 -4.68 20.23
N ILE A 78 5.40 -5.70 20.36
CA ILE A 78 4.10 -5.76 19.66
C ILE A 78 3.22 -4.53 19.94
N LEU A 79 3.18 -4.04 21.19
CA LEU A 79 2.38 -2.87 21.55
C LEU A 79 2.89 -1.61 20.84
N GLN A 80 4.21 -1.44 20.76
CA GLN A 80 4.81 -0.34 20.01
C GLN A 80 4.52 -0.47 18.51
N SER A 81 4.70 -1.65 17.93
CA SER A 81 4.35 -1.90 16.52
C SER A 81 2.89 -1.57 16.22
N MET A 82 1.95 -1.98 17.08
CA MET A 82 0.52 -1.67 16.90
C MET A 82 0.26 -0.15 16.94
N ARG A 83 0.90 0.58 17.86
CA ARG A 83 0.79 2.04 17.95
C ARG A 83 1.38 2.74 16.72
N MET A 84 2.52 2.26 16.22
CA MET A 84 3.15 2.76 15.00
C MET A 84 2.27 2.50 13.77
N ALA A 85 1.65 1.32 13.67
CA ALA A 85 0.72 0.99 12.60
C ALA A 85 -0.54 1.86 12.64
N ASP A 86 -1.10 2.10 13.83
CA ASP A 86 -2.26 2.99 13.99
C ASP A 86 -1.90 4.44 13.64
N TYR A 87 -0.72 4.91 14.04
CA TYR A 87 -0.19 6.21 13.61
C TYR A 87 -0.09 6.28 12.08
N ALA A 88 0.56 5.29 11.45
CA ALA A 88 0.75 5.26 10.01
C ALA A 88 -0.58 5.25 9.26
N ARG A 89 -1.54 4.44 9.72
CA ARG A 89 -2.89 4.40 9.16
C ARG A 89 -3.58 5.76 9.20
N ARG A 90 -3.45 6.50 10.31
CA ARG A 90 -4.08 7.82 10.49
C ARG A 90 -3.44 8.91 9.62
N ASN A 91 -2.20 8.71 9.18
CA ASN A 91 -1.48 9.66 8.32
C ASN A 91 -1.62 9.40 6.82
N VAL A 92 -2.23 8.28 6.41
CA VAL A 92 -2.67 8.10 5.03
C VAL A 92 -3.80 9.10 4.75
N THR A 93 -3.48 10.17 4.03
CA THR A 93 -4.41 11.29 3.82
C THR A 93 -5.57 10.92 2.89
N GLU A 94 -6.71 11.61 3.05
CA GLU A 94 -7.86 11.48 2.15
C GLU A 94 -7.47 11.80 0.69
N THR A 95 -6.59 12.77 0.47
CA THR A 95 -6.04 13.12 -0.84
C THR A 95 -5.25 11.96 -1.44
N THR A 96 -4.37 11.32 -0.66
CA THR A 96 -3.63 10.12 -1.10
C THR A 96 -4.60 9.03 -1.52
N ILE A 97 -5.61 8.74 -0.69
CA ILE A 97 -6.62 7.72 -0.99
C ILE A 97 -7.35 8.06 -2.29
N LYS A 98 -7.86 9.30 -2.41
CA LYS A 98 -8.58 9.75 -3.61
C LYS A 98 -7.73 9.59 -4.87
N ASN A 99 -6.48 10.05 -4.83
CA ASN A 99 -5.56 9.96 -5.97
C ASN A 99 -5.26 8.50 -6.35
N CYS A 100 -5.13 7.61 -5.38
CA CYS A 100 -4.93 6.18 -5.62
C CYS A 100 -6.14 5.53 -6.30
N PHE A 101 -7.36 5.89 -5.89
CA PHE A 101 -8.58 5.44 -6.55
C PHE A 101 -8.71 5.98 -7.98
N ILE A 102 -8.36 7.26 -8.21
CA ILE A 102 -8.34 7.85 -9.55
C ILE A 102 -7.33 7.12 -10.46
N LYS A 103 -6.10 6.89 -9.97
CA LYS A 103 -5.06 6.14 -10.69
C LYS A 103 -5.49 4.70 -11.01
N ALA A 104 -6.23 4.06 -10.10
CA ALA A 104 -6.80 2.73 -10.31
C ALA A 104 -8.02 2.71 -11.27
N GLY A 105 -8.44 3.86 -11.80
CA GLY A 105 -9.50 3.96 -12.80
C GLY A 105 -10.91 4.20 -12.25
N PHE A 106 -11.05 4.51 -10.95
CA PHE A 106 -12.36 4.78 -10.32
C PHE A 106 -12.82 6.24 -10.46
N SER A 107 -12.53 6.91 -11.58
CA SER A 107 -12.96 8.28 -11.87
C SER A 107 -13.92 8.32 -13.05
N GLU A 108 -15.02 9.07 -12.92
CA GLU A 108 -16.03 9.24 -13.97
C GLU A 108 -15.58 10.22 -15.08
N ASN A 109 -14.59 11.09 -14.80
CA ASN A 109 -14.16 12.13 -15.72
C ASN A 109 -12.80 11.79 -16.35
N LYS A 110 -12.82 11.20 -17.54
CA LYS A 110 -11.65 11.15 -18.43
C LYS A 110 -11.42 12.51 -19.07
N THR A 111 -11.06 13.53 -18.29
CA THR A 111 -10.44 14.72 -18.87
C THR A 111 -8.96 14.42 -19.04
N SER A 112 -8.54 14.26 -20.28
CA SER A 112 -7.15 14.17 -20.71
C SER A 112 -6.43 15.50 -20.46
N SER A 113 -6.11 15.80 -19.21
CA SER A 113 -5.13 16.79 -18.73
C SER A 113 -5.15 16.61 -17.21
N GLU A 114 -4.18 15.99 -16.56
CA GLU A 114 -2.80 16.43 -16.49
C GLU A 114 -1.90 15.20 -16.36
N THR A 115 -1.05 14.96 -17.36
CA THR A 115 0.26 14.36 -17.13
C THR A 115 1.09 15.38 -16.35
N GLU A 116 0.80 15.54 -15.07
CA GLU A 116 1.86 15.89 -14.13
C GLU A 116 2.50 14.56 -13.70
N GLU A 117 3.80 14.48 -13.89
CA GLU A 117 4.65 13.40 -13.40
C GLU A 117 4.28 13.07 -11.94
N VAL A 118 3.61 11.94 -11.75
CA VAL A 118 3.13 11.51 -10.44
C VAL A 118 4.23 10.85 -9.58
N ASP A 119 5.49 11.09 -9.94
CA ASP A 119 6.67 10.65 -9.19
C ASP A 119 6.83 11.38 -7.87
N SER A 120 6.17 12.52 -7.71
CA SER A 120 6.06 13.18 -6.42
C SER A 120 4.62 13.11 -5.93
N ILE A 121 4.28 12.04 -5.21
CA ILE A 121 3.42 12.24 -4.04
C ILE A 121 4.14 13.34 -3.25
N LYS A 122 3.77 14.61 -3.45
CA LYS A 122 4.07 15.66 -2.50
C LYS A 122 3.39 15.20 -1.22
N HIS A 123 4.14 14.48 -0.39
CA HIS A 123 3.76 14.24 0.99
C HIS A 123 3.42 15.63 1.51
N SER A 124 2.13 15.85 1.80
CA SER A 124 1.73 17.10 2.43
C SER A 124 2.61 17.20 3.67
N ILE A 125 3.39 18.28 3.74
CA ILE A 125 4.44 18.54 4.73
C ILE A 125 3.80 18.37 6.11
N GLY A 126 3.93 17.16 6.66
CA GLY A 126 3.38 16.76 7.94
C GLY A 126 4.49 16.82 8.96
N GLU A 127 4.16 17.26 10.17
CA GLU A 127 5.07 17.21 11.33
C GLU A 127 5.64 15.80 11.48
N GLY A 128 6.88 15.58 11.06
CA GLY A 128 7.51 14.26 11.11
C GLY A 128 8.48 13.91 9.99
N GLU A 129 8.76 14.79 9.02
CA GLU A 129 9.82 14.52 8.05
C GLU A 129 11.16 14.34 8.77
N ILE A 130 11.79 13.18 8.58
CA ILE A 130 13.16 12.95 9.00
C ILE A 130 14.02 13.76 8.03
N ASN A 131 14.63 14.82 8.54
CA ASN A 131 15.46 15.66 7.69
C ASN A 131 16.80 14.95 7.37
N PRO A 132 17.52 15.38 6.31
CA PRO A 132 18.79 14.75 5.94
C PRO A 132 19.84 14.73 7.06
N GLU A 133 19.83 15.74 7.95
CA GLU A 133 20.75 15.81 9.09
C GLU A 133 20.46 14.71 10.12
N GLN A 134 19.18 14.46 10.42
CA GLN A 134 18.75 13.38 11.28
C GLN A 134 19.11 12.02 10.70
N TRP A 135 18.94 11.82 9.39
CA TRP A 135 19.35 10.57 8.75
C TRP A 135 20.87 10.35 8.81
N SER A 136 21.65 11.43 8.66
CA SER A 136 23.11 11.39 8.76
C SER A 136 23.60 10.91 10.13
N LEU A 137 22.87 11.24 11.21
CA LEU A 137 23.16 10.72 12.56
C LEU A 137 23.03 9.21 12.63
N ILE A 138 21.99 8.65 12.00
CA ILE A 138 21.74 7.21 11.96
C ILE A 138 22.80 6.50 11.13
N GLN A 139 23.15 7.06 9.97
CA GLN A 139 24.21 6.50 9.13
C GLN A 139 25.53 6.37 9.89
N LYS A 140 25.87 7.39 10.67
CA LYS A 140 27.06 7.39 11.53
C LYS A 140 26.96 6.38 12.68
N ASP A 141 25.85 6.36 13.40
CA ASP A 141 25.66 5.48 14.57
C ASP A 141 25.58 4.00 14.18
N CYS A 142 24.87 3.69 13.10
CA CYS A 142 24.70 2.34 12.57
C CYS A 142 25.81 1.91 11.59
N ASN A 143 26.80 2.78 11.31
CA ASN A 143 27.87 2.55 10.35
C ASN A 143 27.36 2.02 8.99
N THR A 144 26.41 2.74 8.39
CA THR A 144 25.74 2.35 7.14
C THR A 144 25.77 3.48 6.11
N ASN A 145 25.84 3.11 4.83
CA ASN A 145 25.79 4.03 3.69
C ASN A 145 24.43 4.04 2.97
N ILE A 146 23.41 3.41 3.57
CA ILE A 146 22.06 3.33 2.99
C ILE A 146 21.41 4.72 3.01
N SER A 147 20.86 5.15 1.87
CA SER A 147 20.09 6.41 1.80
C SER A 147 18.74 6.26 2.51
N PHE A 148 18.10 7.37 2.86
CA PHE A 148 16.79 7.31 3.50
C PHE A 148 15.75 6.71 2.55
N GLU A 149 15.83 7.07 1.27
CA GLU A 149 15.00 6.55 0.20
C GLU A 149 15.18 5.05 0.03
N ASP A 150 16.42 4.54 0.02
CA ASP A 150 16.69 3.10 -0.09
C ASP A 150 16.15 2.33 1.13
N PHE A 151 16.26 2.91 2.33
CA PHE A 151 15.67 2.32 3.53
C PHE A 151 14.15 2.25 3.44
N LEU A 152 13.51 3.28 2.87
CA LEU A 152 12.08 3.33 2.66
C LEU A 152 11.60 2.41 1.54
N ASP A 153 12.42 2.14 0.53
CA ASP A 153 12.04 1.31 -0.63
C ASP A 153 12.58 -0.13 -0.56
N VAL A 154 13.21 -0.53 0.55
CA VAL A 154 13.81 -1.85 0.76
C VAL A 154 12.85 -3.03 0.46
N GLU A 155 11.54 -2.84 0.65
CA GLU A 155 10.52 -3.87 0.38
C GLU A 155 9.92 -3.83 -1.02
N ASN A 156 10.15 -2.79 -1.83
CA ASN A 156 9.67 -2.78 -3.23
C ASN A 156 10.36 -3.88 -4.05
N GLN A 157 11.55 -4.31 -3.61
CA GLN A 157 12.32 -5.40 -4.22
C GLN A 157 12.02 -6.78 -3.59
N LEU A 158 11.19 -6.82 -2.53
CA LEU A 158 10.90 -8.07 -1.81
C LEU A 158 9.67 -8.75 -2.43
N GLN A 159 9.87 -9.90 -3.06
CA GLN A 159 8.78 -10.74 -3.53
C GLN A 159 8.02 -11.30 -2.32
N THR A 160 6.81 -10.79 -2.08
CA THR A 160 6.00 -11.09 -0.88
C THR A 160 4.92 -12.15 -1.12
N CYS A 161 4.72 -12.56 -2.37
CA CYS A 161 3.81 -13.63 -2.79
C CYS A 161 4.44 -14.40 -3.95
N ASP A 162 4.04 -15.66 -4.13
CA ASP A 162 4.39 -16.40 -5.35
C ASP A 162 3.84 -15.66 -6.56
N THR A 163 4.73 -15.33 -7.50
CA THR A 163 4.35 -14.81 -8.80
C THR A 163 4.01 -15.99 -9.68
N MET A 164 2.78 -16.03 -10.22
CA MET A 164 2.48 -16.98 -11.30
C MET A 164 3.50 -16.77 -12.42
N THR A 165 4.13 -17.85 -12.85
CA THR A 165 5.03 -17.84 -14.00
C THR A 165 4.24 -17.50 -15.25
N ASP A 166 4.91 -16.94 -16.27
CA ASP A 166 4.27 -16.63 -17.56
C ASP A 166 3.50 -17.82 -18.15
N LYS A 167 3.97 -19.06 -17.89
CA LYS A 167 3.29 -20.29 -18.30
C LYS A 167 1.96 -20.50 -17.58
N GLU A 168 1.92 -20.25 -16.28
CA GLU A 168 0.70 -20.36 -15.47
C GLU A 168 -0.29 -19.24 -15.83
N ILE A 169 0.22 -18.04 -16.15
CA ILE A 169 -0.60 -16.92 -16.65
C ILE A 169 -1.26 -17.29 -17.98
N VAL A 170 -0.49 -17.82 -18.94
CA VAL A 170 -1.02 -18.25 -20.25
C VAL A 170 -2.03 -19.39 -20.09
N ALA A 171 -1.78 -20.34 -19.18
CA ALA A 171 -2.72 -21.43 -18.91
C ALA A 171 -4.06 -20.92 -18.36
N ASN A 172 -4.05 -19.94 -17.45
CA ASN A 172 -5.27 -19.37 -16.89
C ASN A 172 -6.08 -18.58 -17.93
N ILE A 173 -5.43 -17.78 -18.77
CA ILE A 173 -6.13 -17.03 -19.84
C ILE A 173 -6.80 -18.00 -20.82
N ASN A 174 -6.09 -19.06 -21.21
CA ASN A 174 -6.65 -20.06 -22.11
C ASN A 174 -7.82 -20.82 -21.47
N ALA A 175 -7.78 -21.05 -20.15
CA ALA A 175 -8.89 -21.66 -19.42
C ALA A 175 -10.12 -20.74 -19.33
N GLU A 176 -9.95 -19.42 -19.19
CA GLU A 176 -11.07 -18.46 -19.17
C GLU A 176 -11.73 -18.31 -20.55
N ILE A 177 -10.93 -18.24 -21.63
CA ILE A 177 -11.45 -18.17 -23.01
C ILE A 177 -12.27 -19.43 -23.35
N SER A 178 -11.82 -20.60 -22.91
CA SER A 178 -12.54 -21.86 -23.17
C SER A 178 -13.79 -22.06 -22.31
N ILE A 179 -13.99 -21.26 -21.25
CA ILE A 179 -15.25 -21.23 -20.51
C ILE A 179 -16.25 -20.32 -21.22
N GLU A 180 -15.82 -19.15 -21.73
CA GLU A 180 -16.68 -18.24 -22.49
C GLU A 180 -17.17 -18.84 -23.82
N GLU A 181 -16.35 -19.65 -24.50
CA GLU A 181 -16.76 -20.33 -25.75
C GLU A 181 -17.70 -21.53 -25.56
N ASN A 182 -17.85 -22.06 -24.34
CA ASN A 182 -18.75 -23.19 -24.04
C ASN A 182 -20.10 -22.76 -23.44
N GLU A 183 -20.31 -21.45 -23.22
CA GLU A 183 -21.58 -20.88 -22.75
C GLU A 183 -22.42 -20.21 -23.87
N GLU A 184 -21.97 -20.28 -25.13
CA GLU A 184 -22.72 -19.90 -26.34
C GLU A 184 -23.37 -21.10 -27.05
#